data_AF-A0A1U7VT85-F1
#
_entry.id   AF-A0A1U7VT85-F1
#
_cell.length_a   1.000
_cell.length_b   1.000
_cell.length_c   1.000
_cell.angle_alpha   90.00
_cell.angle_beta   90.00
_cell.angle_gamma   90.00
#
_symmetry.space_group_name_H-M   'P 1'
#
loop_
_entity.id
_entity.type
_entity.pdbx_description
1 polymer ?
#
loop_
_entity_poly.entity_id
_entity_poly.type
_entity_poly.pdbx_seq_one_letter_code
_entity_poly.pdbx_strand_id
1 'polypeptide(L)'
;MKFVARDSELEASLKVKDGELELGRGVMAENADLQAKVAGLTAELNAKATEVEGLKGELSVSIDKLAATISESVSLEDALHISRSELTEEKEASGCEVAGLEGRVKELEAELAALNGQLASLRAEDASRRSQPSMSRASANPVVPRHLYELWVYAEAWLDVYKAFHAEGWATKVEVQAVHTEVSASREACRYDPLTPDGDDINSDDANRLASDLWYKDAYPTEDDV
;
A
#
# COMPACT_ATOMS: atom_id res chain seq x y z
N MET A 1 -120.02 16.32 79.71
CA MET A 1 -119.13 17.35 79.14
C MET A 1 -117.64 17.03 79.28
N LYS A 2 -117.10 16.62 80.45
CA LYS A 2 -115.66 16.30 80.59
C LYS A 2 -115.09 15.23 79.63
N PHE A 3 -115.86 14.19 79.32
CA PHE A 3 -115.44 13.14 78.37
C PHE A 3 -115.26 13.66 76.94
N VAL A 4 -116.20 14.46 76.44
CA VAL A 4 -116.15 15.06 75.09
C VAL A 4 -114.92 15.97 74.93
N ALA A 5 -114.57 16.75 75.96
CA ALA A 5 -113.39 17.61 75.92
C ALA A 5 -112.07 16.81 75.84
N ARG A 6 -112.00 15.68 76.55
CA ARG A 6 -110.85 14.77 76.51
C ARG A 6 -110.71 14.08 75.16
N ASP A 7 -111.82 13.67 74.55
CA ASP A 7 -111.81 13.04 73.23
C ASP A 7 -111.33 14.02 72.15
N SER A 8 -111.76 15.29 72.20
CA SER A 8 -111.26 16.33 71.29
C SER A 8 -109.76 16.62 71.47
N GLU A 9 -109.27 16.61 72.70
CA GLU A 9 -107.83 16.81 72.99
C GLU A 9 -106.99 15.64 72.47
N LEU A 10 -107.48 14.40 72.61
CA LEU A 10 -106.84 13.20 72.05
C LEU A 10 -106.83 13.23 70.52
N GLU A 11 -107.93 13.62 69.86
CA GLU A 11 -108.00 13.74 68.41
C GLU A 11 -107.01 14.79 67.87
N ALA A 12 -106.92 15.94 68.52
CA ALA A 12 -105.95 16.98 68.17
C ALA A 12 -104.50 16.48 68.33
N SER A 13 -104.20 15.78 69.43
CA SER A 13 -102.89 15.17 69.67
C SER A 13 -102.55 14.10 68.62
N LEU A 14 -103.52 13.27 68.24
CA LEU A 14 -103.37 12.23 67.22
C LEU A 14 -103.05 12.84 65.85
N LYS A 15 -103.76 13.92 65.46
CA LYS A 15 -103.49 14.63 64.20
C LYS A 15 -102.09 15.25 64.15
N VAL A 16 -101.59 15.78 65.28
CA VAL A 16 -100.20 16.27 65.37
C VAL A 16 -99.21 15.11 65.19
N LYS A 17 -99.47 13.97 65.84
CA LYS A 17 -98.63 12.77 65.73
C LYS A 17 -98.62 12.19 64.31
N ASP A 18 -99.74 12.19 63.61
CA ASP A 18 -99.81 11.76 62.20
C ASP A 18 -98.95 12.67 61.31
N GLY A 19 -98.99 13.98 61.51
CA GLY A 19 -98.12 14.92 60.81
C GLY A 19 -96.63 14.69 61.10
N GLU A 20 -96.26 14.43 62.36
CA GLU A 20 -94.89 14.05 62.73
C GLU A 20 -94.46 12.74 62.04
N LEU A 21 -95.35 11.75 61.95
CA LEU A 21 -95.07 10.48 61.26
C LEU A 21 -94.92 10.67 59.74
N GLU A 22 -95.71 11.53 59.11
CA GLU A 22 -95.56 11.88 57.70
C GLU A 22 -94.22 12.56 57.42
N LEU A 23 -93.84 13.54 58.26
CA LEU A 23 -92.52 14.16 58.19
C LEU A 23 -91.40 13.14 58.39
N GLY A 24 -91.55 12.25 59.37
CA GLY A 24 -90.60 11.16 59.63
C GLY A 24 -90.45 10.23 58.41
N ARG A 25 -91.54 9.88 57.73
CA ARG A 25 -91.51 9.11 56.48
C ARG A 25 -90.78 9.86 55.36
N GLY A 26 -91.01 11.17 55.21
CA GLY A 26 -90.31 12.02 54.25
C GLY A 26 -88.80 12.05 54.48
N VAL A 27 -88.38 12.28 55.73
CA VAL A 27 -86.95 12.29 56.11
C VAL A 27 -86.30 10.93 55.89
N MET A 28 -86.98 9.82 56.18
CA MET A 28 -86.46 8.48 55.90
C MET A 28 -86.27 8.23 54.40
N ALA A 29 -87.21 8.68 53.56
CA ALA A 29 -87.09 8.55 52.11
C ALA A 29 -85.92 9.37 51.55
N GLU A 30 -85.77 10.63 51.99
CA GLU A 30 -84.64 11.47 51.61
C GLU A 30 -83.30 10.89 52.06
N ASN A 31 -83.23 10.35 53.28
CA ASN A 31 -82.01 9.70 53.78
C ASN A 31 -81.65 8.45 52.97
N ALA A 32 -82.64 7.66 52.54
CA ALA A 32 -82.41 6.51 51.66
C ALA A 32 -81.89 6.94 50.27
N ASP A 33 -82.43 8.01 49.69
CA ASP A 33 -81.95 8.55 48.41
C ASP A 33 -80.51 9.10 48.52
N LEU A 34 -80.23 9.86 49.58
CA LEU A 34 -78.88 10.36 49.86
C LEU A 34 -77.88 9.22 50.06
N GLN A 35 -78.26 8.15 50.78
CA GLN A 35 -77.41 6.96 50.92
C GLN A 35 -77.12 6.28 49.57
N ALA A 36 -78.14 6.15 48.71
CA ALA A 36 -77.95 5.60 47.37
C ALA A 36 -77.01 6.48 46.52
N LYS A 37 -77.15 7.81 46.60
CA LYS A 37 -76.28 8.76 45.91
C LYS A 37 -74.84 8.70 46.41
N VAL A 38 -74.62 8.61 47.72
CA VAL A 38 -73.28 8.45 48.32
C VAL A 38 -72.64 7.13 47.87
N ALA A 39 -73.40 6.03 47.85
CA ALA A 39 -72.91 4.74 47.37
C ALA A 39 -72.52 4.80 45.87
N GLY A 40 -73.32 5.46 45.04
CA GLY A 40 -73.03 5.67 43.63
C GLY A 40 -71.75 6.49 43.39
N LEU A 41 -71.63 7.64 44.06
CA LEU A 41 -70.43 8.49 43.98
C LEU A 41 -69.18 7.78 44.51
N THR A 42 -69.31 6.94 45.54
CA THR A 42 -68.21 6.13 46.07
C THR A 42 -67.74 5.11 45.04
N ALA A 43 -68.66 4.45 44.33
CA ALA A 43 -68.33 3.51 43.27
C ALA A 43 -67.64 4.20 42.09
N GLU A 44 -68.13 5.37 41.67
CA GLU A 44 -67.53 6.16 40.60
C GLU A 44 -66.13 6.65 40.96
N LEU A 45 -65.93 7.14 42.20
CA LEU A 45 -64.63 7.56 42.69
C LEU A 45 -63.62 6.40 42.68
N ASN A 46 -64.04 5.21 43.12
CA ASN A 46 -63.20 4.02 43.09
C ASN A 46 -62.84 3.62 41.66
N ALA A 47 -63.80 3.65 40.72
CA ALA A 47 -63.53 3.37 39.31
C ALA A 47 -62.51 4.36 38.72
N LYS A 48 -62.68 5.66 38.99
CA LYS A 48 -61.75 6.70 38.55
C LYS A 48 -60.36 6.55 39.18
N ALA A 49 -60.28 6.15 40.44
CA ALA A 49 -59.00 5.87 41.09
C ALA A 49 -58.25 4.71 40.40
N THR A 50 -58.96 3.65 40.02
CA THR A 50 -58.34 2.53 39.28
C THR A 50 -57.89 2.93 37.88
N GLU A 51 -58.65 3.78 37.18
CA GLU A 51 -58.28 4.33 35.87
C GLU A 51 -56.98 5.17 35.96
N VAL A 52 -56.87 6.03 36.98
CA VAL A 52 -55.69 6.86 37.22
C VAL A 52 -54.45 6.01 37.48
N GLU A 53 -54.55 4.95 38.30
CA GLU A 53 -53.42 4.04 38.53
C GLU A 53 -53.03 3.28 37.25
N GLY A 54 -54.00 2.89 36.41
CA GLY A 54 -53.74 2.31 35.09
C GLY A 54 -52.94 3.24 34.18
N LEU A 55 -53.42 4.48 34.00
CA LEU A 55 -52.75 5.50 33.18
C LEU A 55 -51.36 5.84 33.70
N LYS A 56 -51.17 5.88 35.02
CA LYS A 56 -49.86 6.08 35.65
C LYS A 56 -48.89 4.93 35.33
N GLY A 57 -49.37 3.69 35.32
CA GLY A 57 -48.60 2.52 34.90
C GLY A 57 -48.17 2.61 33.43
N GLU A 58 -49.11 2.95 32.53
CA GLU A 58 -48.83 3.14 31.10
C GLU A 58 -47.82 4.28 30.84
N LEU A 59 -47.94 5.37 31.59
CA LEU A 59 -47.01 6.49 31.54
C LEU A 59 -45.61 6.06 31.99
N SER A 60 -45.50 5.28 33.07
CA SER A 60 -44.21 4.76 33.55
C SER A 60 -43.53 3.88 32.49
N VAL A 61 -44.27 2.96 31.88
CA VAL A 61 -43.74 2.09 30.80
C VAL A 61 -43.29 2.93 29.59
N SER A 62 -44.03 3.99 29.27
CA SER A 62 -43.68 4.89 28.17
C SER A 62 -42.41 5.70 28.47
N ILE A 63 -42.23 6.15 29.71
CA ILE A 63 -41.01 6.82 30.17
C ILE A 63 -39.80 5.87 30.06
N ASP A 64 -39.94 4.62 30.51
CA ASP A 64 -38.85 3.63 30.44
C ASP A 64 -38.45 3.33 28.99
N LYS A 65 -39.43 3.21 28.08
CA LYS A 65 -39.16 3.04 26.64
C LYS A 65 -38.43 4.25 26.06
N LEU A 66 -38.88 5.46 26.38
CA LEU A 66 -38.22 6.68 25.91
C LEU A 66 -36.79 6.78 26.42
N ALA A 67 -36.56 6.47 27.70
CA ALA A 67 -35.22 6.45 28.29
C ALA A 67 -34.30 5.45 27.57
N ALA A 68 -34.78 4.24 27.27
CA ALA A 68 -34.03 3.25 26.50
C ALA A 68 -33.68 3.76 25.09
N THR A 69 -34.64 4.33 24.37
CA THR A 69 -34.40 4.88 23.02
C THR A 69 -33.43 6.05 23.02
N ILE A 70 -33.47 6.91 24.05
CA ILE A 70 -32.51 8.02 24.19
C ILE A 70 -31.10 7.46 24.42
N SER A 71 -30.96 6.44 25.27
CA SER A 71 -29.66 5.80 25.53
C SER A 71 -29.07 5.16 24.27
N GLU A 72 -29.91 4.52 23.44
CA GLU A 72 -29.48 3.95 22.16
C GLU A 72 -29.06 5.04 21.17
N SER A 73 -29.85 6.13 21.07
CA SER A 73 -29.53 7.28 20.21
C SER A 73 -28.19 7.90 20.56
N VAL A 74 -27.91 8.11 21.85
CA VAL A 74 -26.61 8.65 22.33
C VAL A 74 -25.46 7.71 21.93
N SER A 75 -25.63 6.40 22.12
CA SER A 75 -24.60 5.43 21.72
C SER A 75 -24.32 5.43 20.22
N LEU A 76 -25.34 5.64 19.39
CA LEU A 76 -25.18 5.74 17.93
C LEU A 76 -24.53 7.04 17.51
N GLU A 77 -24.85 8.16 18.18
CA GLU A 77 -24.19 9.46 17.95
C GLU A 77 -22.69 9.39 18.26
N ASP A 78 -22.31 8.76 19.38
CA ASP A 78 -20.91 8.56 19.74
C ASP A 78 -20.16 7.72 18.69
N ALA A 79 -20.78 6.62 18.23
CA ALA A 79 -20.19 5.78 17.19
C ALA A 79 -20.01 6.54 15.86
N LEU A 80 -21.01 7.33 15.45
CA LEU A 80 -20.92 8.18 14.26
C LEU A 80 -19.82 9.24 14.39
N HIS A 81 -19.66 9.82 15.57
CA HIS A 81 -18.60 10.79 15.83
C HIS A 81 -17.21 10.16 15.66
N ILE A 82 -17.00 8.97 16.21
CA ILE A 82 -15.75 8.20 16.06
C ILE A 82 -15.47 7.92 14.58
N SER A 83 -16.41 7.31 13.85
CA SER A 83 -16.22 6.99 12.44
C SER A 83 -15.96 8.22 11.57
N ARG A 84 -16.56 9.37 11.90
CA ARG A 84 -16.29 10.62 11.18
C ARG A 84 -14.87 11.13 11.43
N SER A 85 -14.35 10.98 12.65
CA SER A 85 -12.96 11.31 12.97
C SER A 85 -12.00 10.43 12.18
N GLU A 86 -12.20 9.11 12.21
CA GLU A 86 -11.37 8.14 11.48
C GLU A 86 -11.35 8.41 9.98
N LEU A 87 -12.50 8.67 9.37
CA LEU A 87 -12.59 9.00 7.94
C LEU A 87 -11.86 10.33 7.60
N THR A 88 -11.85 11.27 8.53
CA THR A 88 -11.16 12.56 8.35
C THR A 88 -9.65 12.36 8.40
N GLU A 89 -9.16 11.60 9.37
CA GLU A 89 -7.75 11.22 9.49
C GLU A 89 -7.27 10.42 8.28
N GLU A 90 -8.04 9.44 7.80
CA GLU A 90 -7.71 8.66 6.61
C GLU A 90 -7.65 9.55 5.35
N LYS A 91 -8.59 10.48 5.21
CA LYS A 91 -8.59 11.44 4.11
C LYS A 91 -7.36 12.34 4.13
N GLU A 92 -6.96 12.82 5.30
CA GLU A 92 -5.75 13.63 5.47
C GLU A 92 -4.47 12.84 5.16
N ALA A 93 -4.39 11.59 5.62
CA ALA A 93 -3.28 10.68 5.33
C ALA A 93 -3.16 10.40 3.82
N SER A 94 -4.28 10.06 3.17
CA SER A 94 -4.32 9.85 1.72
C SER A 94 -3.95 11.12 0.95
N GLY A 95 -4.42 12.29 1.40
CA GLY A 95 -4.04 13.58 0.82
C GLY A 95 -2.53 13.83 0.89
N CYS A 96 -1.89 13.52 2.02
CA CYS A 96 -0.44 13.60 2.17
C CYS A 96 0.30 12.63 1.23
N GLU A 97 -0.17 11.40 1.10
CA GLU A 97 0.42 10.40 0.21
C GLU A 97 0.35 10.83 -1.26
N VAL A 98 -0.81 11.32 -1.71
CA VAL A 98 -1.00 11.84 -3.07
C VAL A 98 -0.03 12.99 -3.35
N ALA A 99 0.06 13.97 -2.45
CA ALA A 99 1.00 15.08 -2.61
C ALA A 99 2.46 14.61 -2.69
N GLY A 100 2.84 13.60 -1.91
CA GLY A 100 4.16 12.98 -1.96
C GLY A 100 4.45 12.28 -3.29
N LEU A 101 3.48 11.51 -3.80
CA LEU A 101 3.59 10.83 -5.10
C LEU A 101 3.66 11.83 -6.25
N GLU A 102 2.85 12.89 -6.23
CA GLU A 102 2.93 13.98 -7.21
C GLU A 102 4.29 14.67 -7.22
N GLY A 103 4.89 14.88 -6.03
CA GLY A 103 6.25 15.39 -5.91
C GLY A 103 7.28 14.48 -6.59
N ARG A 104 7.20 13.17 -6.33
CA ARG A 104 8.10 12.18 -6.93
C ARG A 104 7.93 12.07 -8.45
N VAL A 105 6.71 12.20 -8.96
CA VAL A 105 6.46 12.24 -10.41
C VAL A 105 7.17 13.43 -11.05
N LYS A 106 7.06 14.63 -10.46
CA LYS A 106 7.74 15.83 -10.98
C LYS A 106 9.27 15.70 -10.98
N GLU A 107 9.82 15.07 -9.94
CA GLU A 107 11.26 14.79 -9.86
C GLU A 107 11.71 13.85 -10.99
N LEU A 108 10.99 12.73 -11.18
CA LEU A 108 11.28 11.77 -12.25
C LEU A 108 11.13 12.40 -13.65
N GLU A 109 10.13 13.27 -13.85
CA GLU A 109 9.97 14.02 -15.10
C GLU A 109 11.17 14.94 -15.38
N ALA A 110 11.69 15.61 -14.35
CA ALA A 110 12.88 16.46 -14.48
C ALA A 110 14.15 15.64 -14.79
N GLU A 111 14.34 14.50 -14.13
CA GLU A 111 15.45 13.58 -14.42
C GLU A 111 15.39 13.04 -15.86
N LEU A 112 14.20 12.64 -16.31
CA LEU A 112 13.98 12.15 -17.67
C LEU A 112 14.31 13.25 -18.70
N ALA A 113 13.87 14.49 -18.46
CA ALA A 113 14.21 15.63 -19.32
C ALA A 113 15.74 15.87 -19.38
N ALA A 114 16.43 15.79 -18.23
CA ALA A 114 17.88 15.93 -18.17
C ALA A 114 18.63 14.84 -18.95
N LEU A 115 18.25 13.57 -18.74
CA LEU A 115 18.82 12.43 -19.47
C LEU A 115 18.58 12.53 -20.98
N ASN A 116 17.39 12.95 -21.40
CA ASN A 116 17.09 13.21 -22.81
C ASN A 116 17.99 14.31 -23.40
N GLY A 117 18.24 15.38 -22.64
CA GLY A 117 19.19 16.43 -23.03
C GLY A 117 20.61 15.90 -23.21
N GLN A 118 21.09 15.06 -22.28
CA GLN A 118 22.41 14.43 -22.39
C GLN A 118 22.50 13.52 -23.62
N LEU A 119 21.48 12.69 -23.86
CA LEU A 119 21.41 11.84 -25.05
C LEU A 119 21.40 12.64 -26.35
N ALA A 120 20.70 13.76 -26.41
CA ALA A 120 20.70 14.65 -27.57
C ALA A 120 22.10 15.23 -27.83
N SER A 121 22.79 15.66 -26.76
CA SER A 121 24.17 16.16 -26.84
C SER A 121 25.14 15.10 -27.37
N LEU A 122 25.11 13.89 -26.78
CA LEU A 122 25.96 12.77 -27.22
C LEU A 122 25.71 12.38 -28.68
N ARG A 123 24.45 12.38 -29.13
CA ARG A 123 24.11 12.13 -30.54
C ARG A 123 24.67 13.20 -31.46
N ALA A 124 24.63 14.47 -31.05
CA ALA A 124 25.21 15.56 -31.83
C ALA A 124 26.75 15.44 -31.90
N GLU A 125 27.40 15.05 -30.80
CA GLU A 125 28.85 14.80 -30.78
C GLU A 125 29.24 13.62 -31.67
N ASP A 126 28.54 12.48 -31.61
CA ASP A 126 28.80 11.33 -32.48
C ASP A 126 28.61 11.70 -33.96
N ALA A 127 27.55 12.43 -34.28
CA ALA A 127 27.32 12.93 -35.64
C ALA A 127 28.47 13.85 -36.12
N SER A 128 28.95 14.75 -35.24
CA SER A 128 30.09 15.62 -35.52
C SER A 128 31.37 14.81 -35.79
N ARG A 129 31.70 13.86 -34.90
CA ARG A 129 32.86 12.97 -35.03
C ARG A 129 32.82 12.16 -36.34
N ARG A 130 31.65 11.66 -36.74
CA ARG A 130 31.46 10.95 -38.02
C ARG A 130 31.62 11.86 -39.24
N SER A 131 31.28 13.13 -39.12
CA SER A 131 31.40 14.11 -40.21
C SER A 131 32.83 14.65 -40.38
N GLN A 132 33.70 14.50 -39.36
CA GLN A 132 35.10 14.86 -39.48
C GLN A 132 35.85 13.82 -40.34
N PRO A 133 36.46 14.21 -41.48
CA PRO A 133 37.35 13.32 -42.20
C PRO A 133 38.53 12.99 -41.27
N SER A 134 38.80 11.70 -41.05
CA SER A 134 39.96 11.25 -40.27
C SER A 134 41.24 11.79 -40.90
N MET A 135 41.71 12.95 -40.46
CA MET A 135 42.97 13.55 -40.91
C MET A 135 44.21 12.82 -40.38
N SER A 136 44.03 11.72 -39.66
CA SER A 136 45.12 10.89 -39.12
C SER A 136 45.52 9.72 -40.02
N ARG A 137 44.98 9.61 -41.26
CA ARG A 137 45.35 8.55 -42.20
C ARG A 137 46.07 9.09 -43.44
N ALA A 138 47.14 9.82 -43.19
CA ALA A 138 48.23 10.01 -44.15
C ALA A 138 49.57 9.64 -43.49
N SER A 139 49.59 8.56 -42.70
CA SER A 139 50.84 7.86 -42.40
C SER A 139 51.04 6.81 -43.49
N ALA A 140 52.12 6.97 -44.25
CA ALA A 140 52.55 6.06 -45.31
C ALA A 140 53.14 4.74 -44.74
N ASN A 141 52.49 4.17 -43.72
CA ASN A 141 52.76 2.79 -43.30
C ASN A 141 51.90 1.86 -44.16
N PRO A 142 52.44 0.72 -44.64
CA PRO A 142 51.63 -0.29 -45.31
C PRO A 142 50.55 -0.73 -44.32
N VAL A 143 49.32 -0.28 -44.54
CA VAL A 143 48.17 -0.64 -43.71
C VAL A 143 47.98 -2.14 -43.87
N VAL A 144 48.50 -2.93 -42.94
CA VAL A 144 48.14 -4.34 -42.80
C VAL A 144 46.62 -4.34 -42.61
N PRO A 145 45.85 -4.98 -43.52
CA PRO A 145 44.42 -5.09 -43.34
C PRO A 145 44.11 -5.64 -41.94
N ARG A 146 43.27 -4.93 -41.17
CA ARG A 146 42.96 -5.27 -39.77
C ARG A 146 42.59 -6.74 -39.55
N HIS A 147 41.91 -7.35 -40.53
CA HIS A 147 41.53 -8.76 -40.48
C HIS A 147 42.75 -9.71 -40.50
N LEU A 148 43.84 -9.36 -41.18
CA LEU A 148 45.08 -10.15 -41.16
C LEU A 148 45.77 -10.07 -39.79
N TYR A 149 45.82 -8.88 -39.20
CA TYR A 149 46.35 -8.69 -37.84
C TYR A 149 45.55 -9.50 -36.81
N GLU A 150 44.22 -9.44 -36.86
CA GLU A 150 43.34 -10.25 -35.99
C GLU A 150 43.57 -11.75 -36.19
N LEU A 151 43.80 -12.20 -37.43
CA LEU A 151 44.11 -13.59 -37.74
C LEU A 151 45.48 -14.02 -37.16
N TRP A 152 46.49 -13.16 -37.23
CA TRP A 152 47.80 -13.42 -36.62
C TRP A 152 47.73 -13.50 -35.10
N VAL A 153 47.06 -12.54 -34.43
CA VAL A 153 46.88 -12.57 -32.96
C VAL A 153 46.13 -13.83 -32.54
N TYR A 154 45.12 -14.23 -33.30
CA TYR A 154 44.40 -15.48 -33.03
C TYR A 154 45.30 -16.72 -33.18
N ALA A 155 46.12 -16.76 -34.23
CA ALA A 155 47.05 -17.85 -34.49
C ALA A 155 48.12 -17.96 -33.38
N GLU A 156 48.67 -16.84 -32.90
CA GLU A 156 49.61 -16.83 -31.77
C GLU A 156 48.99 -17.32 -30.47
N ALA A 157 47.77 -16.86 -30.14
CA ALA A 157 47.06 -17.35 -28.96
C ALA A 157 46.79 -18.87 -29.05
N TRP A 158 46.47 -19.37 -30.25
CA TRP A 158 46.31 -20.80 -30.50
C TRP A 158 47.60 -21.59 -30.28
N LEU A 159 48.73 -21.06 -30.75
CA LEU A 159 50.03 -21.70 -30.56
C LEU A 159 50.37 -21.83 -29.07
N ASP A 160 50.09 -20.80 -28.27
CA ASP A 160 50.37 -20.84 -26.82
C ASP A 160 49.49 -21.87 -26.09
N VAL A 161 48.23 -22.03 -26.49
CA VAL A 161 47.36 -23.11 -25.98
C VAL A 161 47.93 -24.49 -26.34
N TYR A 162 48.38 -24.70 -27.58
CA TYR A 162 48.94 -26.00 -28.00
C TYR A 162 50.26 -26.31 -27.29
N LYS A 163 51.08 -25.29 -27.00
CA LYS A 163 52.28 -25.47 -26.17
C LYS A 163 51.93 -25.94 -24.76
N ALA A 164 50.90 -25.35 -24.14
CA ALA A 164 50.43 -25.78 -22.82
C ALA A 164 49.94 -27.23 -22.84
N PHE A 165 49.15 -27.62 -23.85
CA PHE A 165 48.71 -29.00 -24.01
C PHE A 165 49.85 -29.98 -24.24
N HIS A 166 50.89 -29.60 -24.97
CA HIS A 166 52.07 -30.44 -25.12
C HIS A 166 52.82 -30.65 -23.80
N ALA A 167 52.95 -29.59 -22.99
CA ALA A 167 53.57 -29.69 -21.66
C ALA A 167 52.79 -30.63 -20.71
N GLU A 168 51.46 -30.70 -20.87
CA GLU A 168 50.59 -31.60 -20.12
C GLU A 168 50.46 -33.01 -20.75
N GLY A 169 51.13 -33.26 -21.88
CA GLY A 169 51.10 -34.54 -22.60
C GLY A 169 49.82 -34.79 -23.41
N TRP A 170 48.99 -33.75 -23.61
CA TRP A 170 47.71 -33.82 -24.33
C TRP A 170 47.84 -33.52 -25.83
N ALA A 171 48.93 -32.89 -26.24
CA ALA A 171 49.27 -32.67 -27.65
C ALA A 171 50.63 -33.30 -27.97
N THR A 172 50.74 -33.89 -29.15
CA THR A 172 52.00 -34.43 -29.66
C THR A 172 52.88 -33.32 -30.21
N LYS A 173 54.21 -33.53 -30.21
CA LYS A 173 55.18 -32.58 -30.78
C LYS A 173 54.86 -32.21 -32.23
N VAL A 174 54.31 -33.16 -32.99
CA VAL A 174 53.91 -32.97 -34.40
C VAL A 174 52.77 -31.97 -34.52
N GLU A 175 51.78 -32.01 -33.62
CA GLU A 175 50.64 -31.08 -33.63
C GLU A 175 51.07 -29.65 -33.31
N VAL A 176 51.96 -29.46 -32.33
CA VAL A 176 52.53 -28.13 -32.01
C VAL A 176 53.31 -27.58 -33.20
N GLN A 177 54.09 -28.43 -33.89
CA GLN A 177 54.86 -28.03 -35.07
C GLN A 177 53.95 -27.62 -36.23
N ALA A 178 52.82 -28.29 -36.42
CA ALA A 178 51.83 -27.94 -37.43
C ALA A 178 51.22 -26.55 -37.16
N VAL A 179 50.79 -26.28 -35.92
CA VAL A 179 50.27 -24.95 -35.53
C VAL A 179 51.34 -23.87 -35.67
N HIS A 180 52.58 -24.14 -35.27
CA HIS A 180 53.69 -23.19 -35.44
C HIS A 180 53.91 -22.80 -36.92
N THR A 181 53.75 -23.75 -37.83
CA THR A 181 53.89 -23.50 -39.28
C THR A 181 52.77 -22.60 -39.79
N GLU A 182 51.54 -22.77 -39.30
CA GLU A 182 50.38 -21.94 -39.62
C GLU A 182 50.51 -20.51 -39.06
N VAL A 183 51.02 -20.36 -37.83
CA VAL A 183 51.34 -19.05 -37.25
C VAL A 183 52.40 -18.33 -38.08
N SER A 184 53.45 -19.04 -38.48
CA SER A 184 54.53 -18.46 -39.30
C SER A 184 54.01 -17.98 -40.66
N ALA A 185 53.14 -18.77 -41.31
CA ALA A 185 52.50 -18.38 -42.57
C ALA A 185 51.56 -17.16 -42.38
N SER A 186 50.81 -17.11 -41.28
CA SER A 186 49.92 -15.98 -40.96
C SER A 186 50.71 -14.70 -40.69
N ARG A 187 51.84 -14.81 -39.98
CA ARG A 187 52.75 -13.70 -39.71
C ARG A 187 53.40 -13.17 -41.00
N GLU A 188 53.85 -14.06 -41.89
CA GLU A 188 54.40 -13.69 -43.19
C GLU A 188 53.35 -13.03 -44.09
N ALA A 189 52.11 -13.53 -44.09
CA ALA A 189 50.98 -12.92 -44.81
C ALA A 189 50.65 -11.50 -44.30
N CYS A 190 50.83 -11.26 -43.00
CA CYS A 190 50.67 -9.93 -42.41
C CYS A 190 51.78 -8.96 -42.79
N ARG A 191 52.93 -9.45 -43.30
CA ARG A 191 54.17 -8.65 -43.49
C ARG A 191 54.52 -7.82 -42.24
N TYR A 192 54.13 -8.31 -41.07
CA TYR A 192 54.45 -7.65 -39.81
C TYR A 192 55.89 -8.00 -39.47
N ASP A 193 56.77 -7.02 -39.65
CA ASP A 193 58.15 -7.13 -39.20
C ASP A 193 58.23 -6.57 -37.77
N PRO A 194 58.40 -7.42 -36.73
CA PRO A 194 58.59 -6.94 -35.37
C PRO A 194 59.90 -6.16 -35.18
N LEU A 195 60.78 -6.11 -36.18
CA LEU A 195 61.96 -5.23 -36.22
C LEU A 195 61.65 -3.81 -36.73
N THR A 196 60.37 -3.50 -36.99
CA THR A 196 59.88 -2.12 -37.09
C THR A 196 59.15 -1.76 -35.81
N PRO A 197 59.83 -1.26 -34.76
CA PRO A 197 59.16 -0.62 -33.64
C PRO A 197 58.44 0.61 -34.18
N ASP A 198 57.11 0.59 -34.16
CA ASP A 198 56.33 1.81 -34.29
C ASP A 198 56.56 2.63 -33.02
N GLY A 199 57.52 3.56 -33.08
CA GLY A 199 57.66 4.67 -32.14
C GLY A 199 58.45 4.37 -30.86
N ASP A 200 59.60 5.04 -30.75
CA ASP A 200 60.32 5.50 -29.56
C ASP A 200 59.91 4.95 -28.17
N ASP A 201 60.89 4.38 -27.46
CA ASP A 201 60.87 3.88 -26.06
C ASP A 201 60.68 2.37 -25.81
N ILE A 202 61.37 1.52 -26.58
CA ILE A 202 61.77 0.19 -26.08
C ILE A 202 63.29 0.04 -26.21
N ASN A 203 63.94 -0.15 -25.06
CA ASN A 203 65.38 -0.32 -24.90
C ASN A 203 65.89 -1.43 -25.85
N SER A 204 66.80 -1.08 -26.77
CA SER A 204 67.21 -1.92 -27.91
C SER A 204 67.87 -3.25 -27.53
N ASP A 205 68.17 -3.45 -26.24
CA ASP A 205 68.75 -4.69 -25.74
C ASP A 205 67.73 -5.84 -25.65
N ASP A 206 66.43 -5.56 -25.56
CA ASP A 206 65.39 -6.61 -25.54
C ASP A 206 64.92 -7.02 -26.95
N ALA A 207 65.00 -6.11 -27.93
CA ALA A 207 64.60 -6.40 -29.32
C ALA A 207 65.55 -7.40 -30.01
N ASN A 208 66.86 -7.32 -29.74
CA ASN A 208 67.84 -8.30 -30.22
C ASN A 208 67.73 -9.67 -29.51
N ARG A 209 67.09 -9.69 -28.33
CA ARG A 209 66.86 -10.91 -27.55
C ARG A 209 65.72 -11.77 -28.10
N LEU A 210 64.72 -11.16 -28.73
CA LEU A 210 63.57 -11.83 -29.37
C LEU A 210 63.83 -12.26 -30.82
N ALA A 211 64.81 -11.64 -31.50
CA ALA A 211 65.13 -11.94 -32.90
C ALA A 211 66.04 -13.17 -33.09
N SER A 212 66.64 -13.67 -32.01
CA SER A 212 67.43 -14.90 -32.03
C SER A 212 66.59 -16.05 -31.48
N ASP A 213 66.40 -17.12 -32.26
CA ASP A 213 65.82 -18.43 -31.83
C ASP A 213 66.54 -19.08 -30.62
N LEU A 214 67.51 -18.39 -30.02
CA LEU A 214 68.31 -18.79 -28.88
C LEU A 214 67.51 -18.80 -27.57
N TRP A 215 66.50 -17.93 -27.40
CA TRP A 215 65.62 -18.02 -26.21
C TRP A 215 64.75 -19.29 -26.23
N TYR A 216 64.44 -19.80 -27.43
CA TYR A 216 63.64 -21.00 -27.62
C TYR A 216 64.43 -22.29 -27.30
N LYS A 217 65.76 -22.27 -27.44
CA LYS A 217 66.65 -23.40 -27.12
C LYS A 217 67.11 -23.42 -25.66
N ASP A 218 67.28 -22.25 -25.03
CA ASP A 218 67.78 -22.18 -23.65
C ASP A 218 66.72 -22.48 -22.58
N ALA A 219 65.42 -22.33 -22.88
CA ALA A 219 64.35 -22.62 -21.92
C ALA A 219 63.97 -24.11 -21.83
N TYR A 220 64.31 -24.92 -22.84
CA TYR A 220 63.96 -26.35 -22.91
C TYR A 220 65.08 -27.13 -23.63
N PRO A 221 66.10 -27.64 -22.90
CA PRO A 221 67.10 -28.50 -23.50
C PRO A 221 66.44 -29.76 -24.06
N THR A 222 66.75 -30.09 -25.32
CA THR A 222 66.38 -31.37 -25.92
C THR A 222 67.09 -32.50 -25.17
N GLU A 223 66.37 -33.57 -24.82
CA GLU A 223 66.91 -34.74 -24.09
C GLU A 223 68.05 -35.51 -24.82
N ASP A 224 68.51 -35.02 -25.98
CA ASP A 224 69.67 -35.55 -26.71
C ASP A 224 71.01 -34.86 -26.32
N ASP A 225 71.00 -33.89 -25.39
CA ASP A 225 72.22 -33.23 -24.85
C ASP A 225 72.53 -33.64 -23.38
N VAL A 226 72.23 -34.89 -23.01
CA VAL A 226 72.74 -35.57 -21.79
C VAL A 226 73.40 -36.91 -22.16
#